data_AF-A0A946UTF9-F1
#
_entry.id   AF-A0A946UTF9-F1
#
_cell.length_a   1.000
_cell.length_b   1.000
_cell.length_c   1.000
_cell.angle_alpha   90.00
_cell.angle_beta   90.00
_cell.angle_gamma   90.00
#
_symmetry.space_group_name_H-M   'P 1'
#
loop_
_entity.id
_entity.type
_entity.pdbx_description
1 polymer ?
#
loop_
_entity_poly.entity_id
_entity_poly.type
_entity_poly.pdbx_seq_one_letter_code
_entity_poly.pdbx_strand_id
1 'polypeptide(L)' 'MAGWGLLLWKLSTTVYSKDPQLARQLIVPSIVTWFVIDSAGSVLAGAPLNAVFNVSFLLIFCVPLWRSAQG' A
#
# COMPACT_ATOMS: atom_id res chain seq x y z
N MET A 1 5.80 -3.75 -10.42
CA MET A 1 4.64 -3.24 -9.63
C MET A 1 3.28 -3.69 -10.12
N ALA A 2 3.02 -3.88 -11.43
CA ALA A 2 1.69 -4.28 -11.93
C ALA A 2 1.10 -5.54 -11.25
N GLY A 3 1.90 -6.60 -11.07
CA GLY A 3 1.43 -7.81 -10.39
C GLY A 3 1.09 -7.60 -8.90
N TRP A 4 1.86 -6.78 -8.19
CA TRP A 4 1.56 -6.40 -6.81
C TRP A 4 0.27 -5.57 -6.71
N GLY A 5 0.07 -4.62 -7.63
CA GLY A 5 -1.18 -3.86 -7.72
C GLY A 5 -2.39 -4.75 -8.01
N LEU A 6 -2.25 -5.72 -8.93
CA LEU A 6 -3.30 -6.72 -9.21
C LEU A 6 -3.63 -7.55 -7.96
N LEU A 7 -2.62 -7.97 -7.20
CA LEU A 7 -2.80 -8.70 -5.94
C LEU A 7 -3.57 -7.86 -4.92
N LEU A 8 -3.17 -6.60 -4.70
CA LEU A 8 -3.87 -5.69 -3.80
C LEU A 8 -5.33 -5.49 -4.21
N TRP A 9 -5.58 -5.33 -5.52
CA TRP A 9 -6.94 -5.21 -6.04
C TRP A 9 -7.76 -6.48 -5.78
N LYS A 10 -7.21 -7.67 -6.02
CA LYS A 10 -7.90 -8.93 -5.71
C LYS A 10 -8.17 -9.07 -4.21
N LEU A 11 -7.19 -8.80 -3.34
CA LEU A 11 -7.39 -8.81 -1.89
C LEU A 11 -8.51 -7.84 -1.46
N SER A 12 -8.55 -6.63 -2.04
CA SER A 12 -9.58 -5.63 -1.74
C SER A 12 -10.98 -6.00 -2.22
N THR A 13 -11.11 -6.77 -3.30
CA THR A 13 -12.41 -7.09 -3.92
C THR A 13 -12.95 -8.46 -3.52
N THR A 14 -12.08 -9.37 -3.05
CA THR A 14 -12.49 -10.74 -2.69
C THR A 14 -12.36 -11.01 -1.20
N VAL A 15 -11.17 -10.82 -0.62
CA VAL A 15 -10.90 -11.18 0.78
C VAL A 15 -11.53 -10.15 1.70
N TYR A 16 -11.40 -8.86 1.38
CA TYR A 16 -11.93 -7.78 2.21
C TYR A 16 -13.44 -7.90 2.46
N SER A 17 -14.23 -8.32 1.47
CA SER A 17 -15.69 -8.50 1.61
C SER A 17 -16.09 -9.67 2.52
N LYS A 18 -15.17 -10.58 2.82
CA LYS A 18 -15.41 -11.80 3.63
C LYS A 18 -14.75 -11.70 5.00
N ASP A 19 -13.52 -11.20 5.03
CA ASP A 19 -12.71 -11.02 6.22
C ASP A 19 -11.87 -9.73 6.08
N PRO A 20 -12.46 -8.57 6.46
CA PRO A 20 -11.77 -7.28 6.43
C PRO A 20 -10.50 -7.25 7.28
N GLN A 21 -10.47 -8.01 8.37
CA GLN A 21 -9.36 -8.00 9.31
C GLN A 21 -8.15 -8.74 8.72
N LEU A 22 -8.35 -9.92 8.15
CA LEU A 22 -7.31 -10.64 7.42
C LEU A 22 -6.81 -9.82 6.22
N ALA A 23 -7.72 -9.22 5.45
CA ALA A 23 -7.33 -8.38 4.32
C ALA A 23 -6.43 -7.22 4.75
N ARG A 24 -6.72 -6.55 5.87
CA ARG A 24 -5.88 -5.49 6.44
C ARG A 24 -4.52 -5.98 6.91
N GLN A 25 -4.49 -7.13 7.61
CA GLN A 25 -3.25 -7.75 8.08
C GLN A 25 -2.31 -8.13 6.93
N LEU A 26 -2.84 -8.36 5.73
CA LEU A 26 -2.04 -8.61 4.52
C LEU A 26 -1.65 -7.31 3.79
N ILE A 27 -2.62 -6.43 3.56
CA ILE A 27 -2.44 -5.24 2.72
C ILE A 27 -1.56 -4.18 3.41
N VAL A 28 -1.82 -3.89 4.70
CA VAL A 28 -1.13 -2.78 5.40
C VAL A 28 0.37 -3.03 5.52
N PRO A 29 0.85 -4.19 6.05
CA PRO A 29 2.28 -4.45 6.10
C PRO A 29 2.92 -4.43 4.72
N SER A 30 2.24 -4.96 3.69
CA SER A 30 2.77 -4.96 2.32
C SER A 30 3.01 -3.55 1.77
N ILE A 31 2.08 -2.61 1.99
CA ILE A 31 2.25 -1.21 1.58
C ILE A 31 3.37 -0.54 2.39
N VAL A 32 3.43 -0.79 3.70
CA VAL A 32 4.44 -0.20 4.58
C VAL A 32 5.84 -0.66 4.19
N THR A 33 6.09 -1.96 4.00
CA THR A 33 7.43 -2.41 3.62
C THR A 33 7.82 -1.95 2.22
N TRP A 34 6.87 -1.86 1.28
CA TRP A 34 7.15 -1.22 -0.02
C TRP A 34 7.59 0.24 0.17
N PHE A 35 6.81 1.05 0.91
CA PHE A 35 7.12 2.47 1.12
C PHE A 35 8.49 2.66 1.76
N VAL A 36 8.82 1.88 2.80
CA VAL A 36 10.11 1.99 3.50
C VAL A 36 11.28 1.60 2.59
N ILE A 37 11.21 0.43 1.93
CA ILE A 37 12.31 -0.07 1.10
C ILE A 37 12.53 0.83 -0.12
N ASP A 38 11.45 1.22 -0.81
CA ASP A 38 11.53 2.00 -2.03
C ASP A 38 12.00 3.44 -1.75
N SER A 39 11.54 4.05 -0.65
CA SER A 39 12.00 5.38 -0.24
C SER A 39 13.44 5.37 0.25
N ALA A 40 13.86 4.37 1.03
CA ALA A 40 15.25 4.22 1.45
C ALA A 40 16.17 4.01 0.24
N GLY A 41 15.78 3.13 -0.69
CA GLY A 41 16.50 2.91 -1.95
C GLY A 41 16.62 4.20 -2.78
N SER A 42 15.55 4.98 -2.86
CA SER A 42 15.54 6.26 -3.58
C SER A 42 16.51 7.29 -2.99
N VAL A 43 16.56 7.42 -1.66
CA VAL A 43 17.50 8.34 -1.00
C VAL A 43 18.94 7.87 -1.21
N LEU A 44 19.22 6.58 -1.04
CA LEU A 44 20.55 6.00 -1.25
C LEU A 44 21.02 6.11 -2.70
N ALA A 45 20.10 6.07 -3.67
CA ALA A 45 20.39 6.24 -5.09
C ALA A 45 20.55 7.71 -5.53
N GLY A 46 20.46 8.68 -4.61
CA GLY A 46 20.57 10.11 -4.93
C GLY A 46 19.31 10.71 -5.58
N ALA A 47 18.16 10.04 -5.47
CA ALA A 47 16.87 10.47 -6.02
C ALA A 47 15.81 10.71 -4.91
N PRO A 48 16.06 11.61 -3.93
CA PRO A 48 15.17 11.79 -2.76
C PRO A 48 13.77 12.30 -3.12
N LEU A 49 13.59 12.94 -4.28
CA LEU A 49 12.27 13.35 -4.76
C LEU A 49 11.32 12.16 -4.94
N ASN A 50 11.83 10.97 -5.26
CA ASN A 50 11.00 9.76 -5.35
C ASN A 50 10.40 9.40 -3.98
N ALA A 51 11.14 9.56 -2.89
CA ALA A 51 10.62 9.33 -1.54
C ALA A 51 9.48 10.33 -1.21
N VAL A 52 9.56 11.58 -1.68
CA VAL A 52 8.47 12.56 -1.56
C VAL A 52 7.24 12.11 -2.35
N PHE A 53 7.41 11.66 -3.60
CA PHE A 53 6.31 11.12 -4.39
C PHE A 53 5.69 9.85 -3.79
N ASN A 54 6.51 9.01 -3.15
CA ASN A 54 6.03 7.82 -2.44
C ASN A 54 5.09 8.17 -1.28
N VAL A 55 5.27 9.31 -0.61
CA VAL A 55 4.31 9.79 0.41
C VAL A 55 2.94 10.05 -0.22
N SER A 56 2.90 10.69 -1.40
CA SER A 56 1.65 10.91 -2.14
C SER A 56 0.95 9.60 -2.50
N PHE A 57 1.71 8.60 -2.96
CA PHE A 57 1.16 7.26 -3.24
C PHE A 57 0.68 6.54 -1.97
N LEU A 58 1.41 6.65 -0.86
CA LEU A 58 1.02 6.09 0.43
C LEU A 58 -0.34 6.65 0.87
N LEU A 59 -0.54 7.96 0.77
CA LEU A 59 -1.82 8.60 1.08
C LEU A 59 -2.97 8.06 0.22
N ILE A 60 -2.73 7.87 -1.09
CA ILE A 60 -3.73 7.29 -2.00
C ILE A 60 -4.13 5.87 -1.55
N PHE A 61 -3.17 5.04 -1.12
CA PHE A 61 -3.46 3.69 -0.63
C PHE A 61 -4.18 3.67 0.73
N CYS A 62 -3.96 4.67 1.59
CA CYS A 62 -4.63 4.77 2.89
C CYS A 62 -6.13 5.11 2.77
N VAL A 63 -6.55 5.88 1.75
CA VAL A 63 -7.95 6.30 1.56
C VAL A 63 -8.95 5.13 1.51
N PRO A 64 -8.78 4.11 0.63
CA PRO A 64 -9.71 2.98 0.57
C PRO A 64 -9.68 2.13 1.85
N LEU A 65 -8.52 2.00 2.51
CA LEU A 65 -8.41 1.24 3.77
C LEU A 65 -9.19 1.92 4.92
N TRP A 66 -9.25 3.24 4.94
CA TRP A 66 -9.96 4.02 5.95
C TRP A 66 -11.48 4.02 5.73
N ARG A 67 -11.93 4.18 4.48
CA ARG A 67 -13.38 4.11 4.16
C ARG A 67 -13.97 2.76 4.48
N SER A 68 -13.23 1.69 4.21
CA SER A 68 -13.66 0.34 4.52
C SER A 68 -13.51 -0.04 6.00
N ALA A 69 -13.07 0.87 6.88
CA ALA A 69 -13.06 0.71 8.34
C ALA A 69 -14.40 0.99 9.01
N GLN A 70 -15.26 1.73 8.31
CA GLN A 70 -16.46 2.33 8.86
C GLN A 70 -17.73 1.57 8.43
N GLY A 71 -17.57 0.42 7.77
CA GLY A 71 -18.64 -0.46 7.32
C GLY A 71 -18.68 -1.76 8.11
#